data_AF-A0A353N6P7-F1
#
_entry.id   AF-A0A353N6P7-F1
#
_cell.length_a   1.000
_cell.length_b   1.000
_cell.length_c   1.000
_cell.angle_alpha   90.00
_cell.angle_beta   90.00
_cell.angle_gamma   90.00
#
_symmetry.space_group_name_H-M   'P 1'
#
loop_
_entity.id
_entity.type
_entity.pdbx_description
1 polymer ?
#
loop_
_entity_poly.entity_id
_entity_poly.type
_entity_poly.pdbx_seq_one_letter_code
_entity_poly.pdbx_strand_id
1 'polypeptide(L)'
;MGVERRLRVKAGLQEYPIYLGTELLIKTGEILKKEGLAGKVLVVTNPRVSGLYLDSLLKGLEQEGFSQQVVVIPDGEKYKRLDQVEKVYDTAVSFRLERSSVMVALGGGVIGDLTGLAAATYLRGVKFVQIPTTLLAQVDSSIGGKVAVNHRAGKNLIGAFYQPSVVITDLKVLNT
;
A
#
# COMPACT_ATOMS: atom_id res chain seq x y z
N MET A 1 20.87 8.24 -13.33
CA MET A 1 19.85 7.18 -13.46
C MET A 1 20.03 6.22 -12.30
N GLY A 2 19.08 6.17 -11.38
CA GLY A 2 19.16 5.28 -10.22
C GLY A 2 19.11 3.82 -10.65
N VAL A 3 19.86 2.96 -9.95
CA VAL A 3 19.84 1.51 -10.20
C VAL A 3 18.50 0.96 -9.71
N GLU A 4 17.68 0.48 -10.63
CA GLU A 4 16.46 -0.28 -10.31
C GLU A 4 16.83 -1.76 -10.16
N ARG A 5 16.53 -2.34 -9.00
CA ARG A 5 16.67 -3.77 -8.73
C ARG A 5 15.30 -4.37 -8.49
N ARG A 6 15.02 -5.50 -9.11
CA ARG A 6 13.82 -6.31 -8.85
C ARG A 6 14.23 -7.56 -8.06
N LEU A 7 13.78 -7.66 -6.82
CA LEU A 7 13.95 -8.85 -5.99
C LEU A 7 12.66 -9.68 -6.03
N ARG A 8 12.75 -10.98 -5.82
CA ARG A 8 11.59 -11.87 -5.67
C ARG A 8 11.56 -12.44 -4.26
N VAL A 9 10.42 -12.32 -3.60
CA VAL A 9 10.20 -12.88 -2.27
C VAL A 9 9.21 -14.03 -2.37
N LYS A 10 9.60 -15.19 -1.86
CA LYS A 10 8.74 -16.35 -1.72
C LYS A 10 8.25 -16.44 -0.28
N ALA A 11 6.95 -16.23 -0.06
CA ALA A 11 6.31 -16.28 1.24
C ALA A 11 5.17 -17.32 1.22
N GLY A 12 5.44 -18.50 1.78
CA GLY A 12 4.52 -19.63 1.69
C GLY A 12 4.34 -20.08 0.23
N LEU A 13 3.09 -20.09 -0.24
CA LEU A 13 2.71 -20.48 -1.61
C LEU A 13 2.68 -19.30 -2.61
N GLN A 14 2.90 -18.07 -2.14
CA GLN A 14 2.85 -16.88 -2.98
C GLN A 14 4.24 -16.29 -3.20
N GLU A 15 4.45 -15.75 -4.39
CA GLU A 15 5.65 -15.02 -4.78
C GLU A 15 5.24 -13.63 -5.26
N TYR A 16 5.97 -12.60 -4.83
CA TYR A 16 5.76 -11.23 -5.29
C TYR A 16 7.10 -10.51 -5.48
N PRO A 17 7.15 -9.54 -6.40
CA PRO A 17 8.34 -8.74 -6.63
C PRO A 17 8.45 -7.59 -5.62
N ILE A 18 9.69 -7.24 -5.33
CA ILE A 18 10.06 -5.97 -4.70
C ILE A 18 10.86 -5.16 -5.71
N TYR A 19 10.35 -3.99 -6.07
CA TYR A 19 11.08 -2.99 -6.86
C TYR A 19 11.83 -2.07 -5.92
N LEU A 20 13.14 -1.98 -6.07
CA LEU A 20 14.02 -1.16 -5.24
C LEU A 20 14.79 -0.20 -6.14
N GLY A 21 14.72 1.10 -5.86
CA GLY A 21 15.36 2.10 -6.69
C GLY A 21 15.06 3.51 -6.24
N THR A 22 15.23 4.49 -7.12
CA THR A 22 14.89 5.89 -6.87
C THR A 22 13.90 6.37 -7.90
N GLU A 23 13.02 7.31 -7.53
CA GLU A 23 12.01 7.87 -8.44
C GLU A 23 11.03 6.81 -8.94
N LEU A 24 10.72 5.83 -8.09
CA LEU A 24 9.76 4.78 -8.40
C LEU A 24 8.32 5.24 -8.20
N LEU A 25 8.08 6.27 -7.37
CA LEU A 25 6.72 6.80 -7.15
C LEU A 25 6.04 7.21 -8.47
N ILE A 26 6.74 8.00 -9.30
CA ILE A 26 6.22 8.43 -10.61
C ILE A 26 6.11 7.27 -11.61
N LYS A 27 6.84 6.18 -11.40
CA LYS A 27 6.79 4.96 -12.23
C LYS A 27 5.78 3.93 -11.73
N THR A 28 5.02 4.24 -10.67
CA THR A 28 4.15 3.25 -10.04
C THR A 28 3.15 2.66 -11.04
N GLY A 29 2.49 3.48 -11.87
CA GLY A 29 1.57 2.99 -12.88
C GLY A 29 2.20 1.98 -13.84
N GLU A 30 3.43 2.23 -14.30
CA GLU A 30 4.16 1.36 -15.21
C GLU A 30 4.43 0.01 -14.54
N ILE A 31 4.90 0.06 -13.28
CA ILE A 31 5.17 -1.13 -12.47
C ILE A 31 3.88 -1.94 -12.27
N LEU A 32 2.76 -1.29 -11.95
CA LEU A 32 1.48 -1.97 -11.76
C LEU A 32 1.04 -2.72 -13.03
N LYS A 33 1.09 -2.06 -14.20
CA LYS A 33 0.78 -2.72 -15.48
C LYS A 33 1.70 -3.89 -15.78
N LYS A 34 2.99 -3.73 -15.55
CA LYS A 34 4.01 -4.76 -15.77
C LYS A 34 3.77 -6.00 -14.93
N GLU A 35 3.24 -5.85 -13.72
CA GLU A 35 2.83 -6.96 -12.85
C GLU A 35 1.39 -7.44 -13.08
N GLY A 36 0.75 -7.00 -14.17
CA GLY A 36 -0.58 -7.45 -14.57
C GLY A 36 -1.73 -6.89 -13.72
N LEU A 37 -1.50 -5.78 -13.01
CA LEU A 37 -2.51 -5.08 -12.22
C LEU A 37 -3.22 -4.03 -13.09
N ALA A 38 -4.53 -3.88 -12.88
CA ALA A 38 -5.39 -3.02 -13.69
C ALA A 38 -6.57 -2.51 -12.85
N GLY A 39 -7.42 -1.68 -13.47
CA GLY A 39 -8.67 -1.21 -12.86
C GLY A 39 -8.48 0.05 -12.00
N LYS A 40 -9.26 0.16 -10.93
CA LYS A 40 -9.23 1.32 -10.03
C LYS A 40 -8.16 1.17 -8.96
N VAL A 41 -7.58 2.30 -8.55
CA VAL A 41 -6.59 2.36 -7.48
C VAL A 41 -7.12 3.20 -6.33
N LEU A 42 -7.22 2.59 -5.14
CA LEU A 42 -7.48 3.30 -3.91
C LEU A 42 -6.16 3.50 -3.15
N VAL A 43 -5.67 4.74 -3.11
CA VAL A 43 -4.46 5.08 -2.36
C VAL A 43 -4.84 5.41 -0.92
N VAL A 44 -4.22 4.73 0.03
CA VAL A 44 -4.37 4.99 1.47
C VAL A 44 -3.05 5.56 2.00
N THR A 45 -3.11 6.70 2.67
CA THR A 45 -1.92 7.40 3.19
C THR A 45 -2.25 8.20 4.46
N ASN A 46 -1.29 8.96 4.99
CA ASN A 46 -1.49 9.90 6.09
C ASN A 46 -1.19 11.35 5.64
N PRO A 47 -1.56 12.39 6.41
CA PRO A 47 -1.37 13.79 5.99
C PRO A 47 0.08 14.16 5.67
N ARG A 48 1.05 13.66 6.46
CA ARG A 48 2.48 13.98 6.27
C ARG A 48 3.01 13.39 4.96
N VAL A 49 2.80 12.10 4.75
CA VAL A 49 3.23 11.37 3.56
C VAL A 49 2.48 11.87 2.33
N SER A 50 1.19 12.21 2.48
CA SER A 50 0.38 12.81 1.44
C SER A 50 1.00 14.10 0.90
N GLY A 51 1.36 15.03 1.80
CA GLY A 51 1.92 16.33 1.40
C GLY A 51 3.30 16.25 0.74
N LEU A 52 4.01 15.13 0.88
CA LEU A 52 5.35 14.92 0.32
C LEU A 52 5.35 14.16 -1.01
N TYR A 53 4.50 13.13 -1.13
CA TYR A 53 4.69 12.09 -2.15
C TYR A 53 3.45 11.76 -2.97
N LEU A 54 2.25 12.12 -2.51
CA LEU A 54 1.00 11.70 -3.14
C LEU A 54 0.93 12.18 -4.60
N ASP A 55 1.25 13.44 -4.87
CA ASP A 55 1.17 14.01 -6.23
C ASP A 55 2.04 13.25 -7.23
N SER A 56 3.23 12.81 -6.82
CA SER A 56 4.14 12.04 -7.69
C SER A 56 3.53 10.67 -8.03
N LEU A 57 3.00 9.98 -7.02
CA LEU A 57 2.31 8.70 -7.20
C LEU A 57 1.08 8.85 -8.10
N LEU A 58 0.22 9.83 -7.82
CA LEU A 58 -1.02 10.04 -8.55
C LEU A 58 -0.78 10.37 -10.03
N LYS A 59 0.24 11.18 -10.33
CA LYS A 59 0.65 11.46 -11.71
C LYS A 59 1.12 10.20 -12.43
N GLY A 60 1.90 9.35 -11.76
CA GLY A 60 2.38 8.10 -12.35
C GLY A 60 1.26 7.10 -12.65
N LEU A 61 0.26 7.04 -11.78
CA LEU A 61 -0.95 6.24 -11.99
C LEU A 61 -1.81 6.78 -13.15
N GLU A 62 -2.02 8.10 -13.19
CA GLU A 62 -2.81 8.77 -14.22
C GLU A 62 -2.19 8.62 -15.62
N GLN A 63 -0.86 8.78 -15.75
CA GLN A 63 -0.14 8.58 -17.02
C GLN A 63 -0.38 7.20 -17.64
N GLU A 64 -0.63 6.20 -16.79
CA GLU A 64 -0.91 4.84 -17.20
C GLU A 64 -2.42 4.52 -17.27
N GLY A 65 -3.28 5.52 -17.09
CA GLY A 65 -4.73 5.39 -17.26
C GLY A 65 -5.46 4.76 -16.08
N PHE A 66 -4.85 4.70 -14.89
CA PHE A 66 -5.55 4.24 -13.69
C PHE A 66 -6.51 5.32 -13.17
N SER A 67 -7.77 4.93 -12.95
CA SER A 67 -8.69 5.76 -12.15
C SER A 67 -8.32 5.65 -10.68
N GLN A 68 -8.19 6.77 -10.00
CA GLN A 68 -7.66 6.82 -8.64
C GLN A 68 -8.56 7.57 -7.66
N GLN A 69 -8.55 7.13 -6.41
CA GLN A 69 -9.16 7.82 -5.28
C GLN A 69 -8.24 7.72 -4.07
N VAL A 70 -8.31 8.69 -3.16
CA VAL A 70 -7.43 8.78 -1.99
C VAL A 70 -8.21 8.73 -0.69
N VAL A 71 -7.68 7.98 0.28
CA VAL A 71 -8.09 8.01 1.69
C VAL A 71 -6.93 8.48 2.53
N VAL A 72 -7.16 9.54 3.30
CA VAL A 72 -6.17 10.05 4.27
C VAL A 72 -6.59 9.61 5.67
N ILE A 73 -5.74 8.82 6.32
CA ILE A 73 -5.86 8.37 7.70
C ILE A 73 -5.00 9.25 8.60
N PRO A 74 -5.50 9.74 9.75
CA PRO A 74 -4.68 10.54 10.66
C PRO A 74 -3.39 9.81 11.08
N ASP A 75 -2.30 10.57 11.24
CA ASP A 75 -0.98 9.99 11.47
C ASP A 75 -0.79 9.49 12.92
N GLY A 76 -0.15 8.33 13.06
CA GLY A 76 0.23 7.74 14.34
C GLY A 76 -0.43 6.39 14.69
N GLU A 77 0.27 5.60 15.49
CA GLU A 77 -0.10 4.22 15.90
C GLU A 77 -1.49 4.14 16.56
N LYS A 78 -1.95 5.20 17.23
CA LYS A 78 -3.27 5.25 17.88
C LYS A 78 -4.44 5.15 16.90
N TYR A 79 -4.20 5.47 15.62
CA TYR A 79 -5.18 5.36 14.54
C TYR A 79 -5.12 4.02 13.82
N LYS A 80 -4.20 3.12 14.19
CA LYS A 80 -4.12 1.76 13.66
C LYS A 80 -5.23 0.89 14.27
N ARG A 81 -6.48 1.14 13.92
CA ARG A 81 -7.69 0.58 14.56
C ARG A 81 -8.79 0.32 13.52
N LEU A 82 -9.77 -0.51 13.89
CA LEU A 82 -10.85 -0.94 12.98
C LEU A 82 -11.72 0.20 12.45
N ASP A 83 -11.92 1.27 13.21
CA ASP A 83 -12.67 2.46 12.76
C ASP A 83 -12.02 3.14 11.55
N GLN A 84 -10.68 3.12 11.48
CA GLN A 84 -9.99 3.67 10.32
C GLN A 84 -10.03 2.71 9.12
N VAL A 85 -10.15 1.41 9.37
CA VAL A 85 -10.38 0.41 8.31
C VAL A 85 -11.78 0.58 7.70
N GLU A 86 -12.79 0.85 8.52
CA GLU A 86 -14.15 1.19 8.08
C GLU A 86 -14.16 2.41 7.14
N LYS A 87 -13.41 3.47 7.47
CA LYS A 87 -13.23 4.63 6.59
C LYS A 87 -12.63 4.27 5.22
N VAL A 88 -11.71 3.30 5.17
CA VAL A 88 -11.17 2.79 3.90
C VAL A 88 -12.26 2.07 3.11
N TYR A 89 -13.12 1.29 3.77
CA TYR A 89 -14.27 0.64 3.11
C TYR A 89 -15.28 1.65 2.58
N ASP A 90 -15.63 2.70 3.32
CA ASP A 90 -16.57 3.73 2.86
C ASP A 90 -16.10 4.37 1.55
N THR A 91 -14.78 4.62 1.47
CA THR A 91 -14.19 5.18 0.25
C THR A 91 -14.13 4.14 -0.87
N ALA A 92 -13.82 2.88 -0.56
CA ALA A 92 -13.83 1.79 -1.54
C ALA A 92 -15.23 1.58 -2.14
N VAL A 93 -16.28 1.58 -1.32
CA VAL A 93 -17.67 1.42 -1.74
C VAL A 93 -18.13 2.61 -2.57
N SER A 94 -17.89 3.84 -2.11
CA SER A 94 -18.28 5.05 -2.86
C SER A 94 -17.54 5.16 -4.19
N PHE A 95 -16.26 4.76 -4.24
CA PHE A 95 -15.48 4.69 -5.47
C PHE A 95 -15.81 3.47 -6.34
N ARG A 96 -16.68 2.56 -5.87
CA ARG A 96 -17.07 1.30 -6.53
C ARG A 96 -15.84 0.48 -6.91
N LEU A 97 -15.01 0.17 -5.91
CA LEU A 97 -13.87 -0.72 -6.04
C LEU A 97 -14.35 -2.15 -6.32
N GLU A 98 -13.74 -2.81 -7.30
CA GLU A 98 -14.07 -4.15 -7.75
C GLU A 98 -12.97 -5.16 -7.33
N ARG A 99 -13.21 -6.46 -7.55
CA ARG A 99 -12.22 -7.51 -7.22
C ARG A 99 -10.88 -7.37 -7.93
N SER A 100 -10.91 -6.82 -9.15
CA SER A 100 -9.72 -6.57 -9.97
C SER A 100 -8.95 -5.32 -9.53
N SER A 101 -9.56 -4.45 -8.73
CA SER A 101 -8.98 -3.18 -8.31
C SER A 101 -7.87 -3.38 -7.28
N VAL A 102 -7.10 -2.30 -7.06
CA VAL A 102 -5.89 -2.31 -6.23
C VAL A 102 -6.03 -1.31 -5.08
N MET A 103 -5.72 -1.74 -3.86
CA MET A 103 -5.44 -0.84 -2.74
C MET A 103 -3.93 -0.62 -2.62
N VAL A 104 -3.50 0.63 -2.64
CA VAL A 104 -2.09 1.04 -2.51
C VAL A 104 -1.87 1.66 -1.14
N ALA A 105 -0.98 1.08 -0.33
CA ALA A 105 -0.51 1.68 0.92
C ALA A 105 0.70 2.57 0.64
N LEU A 106 0.53 3.89 0.69
CA LEU A 106 1.64 4.85 0.63
C LEU A 106 1.92 5.36 2.05
N GLY A 107 2.95 4.83 2.70
CA GLY A 107 3.32 5.25 4.05
C GLY A 107 4.22 4.27 4.81
N GLY A 108 4.36 4.47 6.12
CA GLY A 108 5.05 3.52 7.01
C GLY A 108 4.19 2.31 7.40
N GLY A 109 4.68 1.51 8.35
CA GLY A 109 4.05 0.25 8.76
C GLY A 109 2.59 0.36 9.26
N VAL A 110 2.21 1.50 9.87
CA VAL A 110 0.80 1.75 10.26
C VAL A 110 -0.13 1.73 9.05
N ILE A 111 0.21 2.48 8.01
CA ILE A 111 -0.57 2.56 6.77
C ILE A 111 -0.51 1.22 6.03
N GLY A 112 0.66 0.58 5.98
CA GLY A 112 0.83 -0.75 5.39
C GLY A 112 -0.10 -1.80 5.99
N ASP A 113 -0.09 -1.93 7.31
CA ASP A 113 -0.88 -2.94 8.01
C ASP A 113 -2.39 -2.66 7.93
N LEU A 114 -2.80 -1.41 8.11
CA LEU A 114 -4.21 -1.01 8.05
C LEU A 114 -4.79 -1.24 6.66
N THR A 115 -4.08 -0.79 5.62
CA THR A 115 -4.50 -0.96 4.22
C THR A 115 -4.47 -2.41 3.81
N GLY A 116 -3.46 -3.17 4.26
CA GLY A 116 -3.35 -4.59 3.99
C GLY A 116 -4.50 -5.37 4.61
N LEU A 117 -4.92 -5.06 5.83
CA LEU A 117 -6.10 -5.66 6.46
C LEU A 117 -7.38 -5.30 5.70
N ALA A 118 -7.52 -4.03 5.29
CA ALA A 118 -8.65 -3.59 4.48
C ALA A 118 -8.71 -4.35 3.14
N ALA A 119 -7.57 -4.49 2.45
CA ALA A 119 -7.48 -5.22 1.19
C ALA A 119 -7.77 -6.71 1.35
N ALA A 120 -7.32 -7.33 2.44
CA ALA A 120 -7.53 -8.74 2.73
C ALA A 120 -9.02 -9.10 2.90
N THR A 121 -9.83 -8.16 3.38
CA THR A 121 -11.20 -8.43 3.84
C THR A 121 -12.26 -7.77 2.96
N TYR A 122 -11.96 -6.64 2.32
CA TYR A 122 -12.86 -6.01 1.35
C TYR A 122 -13.10 -6.94 0.17
N LEU A 123 -14.37 -7.19 -0.16
CA LEU A 123 -14.81 -8.22 -1.13
C LEU A 123 -14.20 -9.61 -0.88
N ARG A 124 -13.76 -9.91 0.35
CA ARG A 124 -13.00 -11.13 0.71
C ARG A 124 -11.62 -11.23 0.04
N GLY A 125 -11.03 -10.10 -0.34
CA GLY A 125 -9.70 -10.01 -0.94
C GLY A 125 -9.70 -9.23 -2.25
N VAL A 126 -8.98 -8.09 -2.26
CA VAL A 126 -8.62 -7.32 -3.45
C VAL A 126 -7.11 -7.15 -3.55
N LYS A 127 -6.58 -6.81 -4.72
CA LYS A 127 -5.14 -6.66 -4.91
C LYS A 127 -4.58 -5.56 -3.99
N PHE A 128 -3.39 -5.81 -3.47
CA PHE A 128 -2.75 -4.95 -2.47
C PHE A 128 -1.32 -4.63 -2.89
N VAL A 129 -0.92 -3.37 -2.76
CA VAL A 129 0.44 -2.90 -3.08
C VAL A 129 0.99 -2.11 -1.91
N GLN A 130 2.24 -2.36 -1.56
CA GLN A 130 2.95 -1.59 -0.55
C GLN A 130 3.96 -0.63 -1.18
N ILE A 131 3.92 0.62 -0.74
CA ILE A 131 4.91 1.65 -1.05
C ILE A 131 5.46 2.17 0.30
N PRO A 132 6.36 1.40 0.94
CA PRO A 132 6.88 1.72 2.26
C PRO A 132 7.75 2.98 2.26
N THR A 133 7.40 3.96 3.09
CA THR A 133 8.11 5.26 3.17
C THR A 133 9.00 5.42 4.40
N THR A 134 9.15 4.37 5.21
CA THR A 134 10.10 4.36 6.33
C THR A 134 11.07 3.20 6.18
N LEU A 135 12.31 3.36 6.62
CA LEU A 135 13.32 2.30 6.53
C LEU A 135 12.84 1.00 7.20
N LEU A 136 12.24 1.12 8.39
CA LEU A 136 11.67 -0.04 9.10
C LEU A 136 10.61 -0.76 8.25
N ALA A 137 9.72 -0.02 7.60
CA ALA A 137 8.70 -0.63 6.75
C ALA A 137 9.32 -1.30 5.51
N GLN A 138 10.36 -0.69 4.92
CA GLN A 138 11.04 -1.21 3.72
C GLN A 138 11.77 -2.54 3.95
N VAL A 139 12.19 -2.83 5.19
CA VAL A 139 12.99 -4.02 5.52
C VAL A 139 12.25 -5.04 6.39
N ASP A 140 11.12 -4.67 6.99
CA ASP A 140 10.36 -5.53 7.90
C ASP A 140 8.87 -5.57 7.53
N SER A 141 8.09 -4.53 7.83
CA SER A 141 6.63 -4.63 7.78
C SER A 141 6.03 -4.75 6.37
N SER A 142 6.78 -4.42 5.30
CA SER A 142 6.33 -4.69 3.94
C SER A 142 6.58 -6.12 3.46
N ILE A 143 7.21 -6.95 4.30
CA ILE A 143 7.64 -8.31 3.95
C ILE A 143 6.97 -9.30 4.91
N GLY A 144 6.49 -10.43 4.38
CA GLY A 144 5.91 -11.52 5.17
C GLY A 144 4.37 -11.47 5.31
N GLY A 145 3.72 -10.38 4.91
CA GLY A 145 2.26 -10.32 4.73
C GLY A 145 1.45 -10.38 6.02
N LYS A 146 2.05 -10.11 7.18
CA LYS A 146 1.29 -9.88 8.41
C LYS A 146 0.68 -8.49 8.33
N VAL A 147 -0.65 -8.41 8.35
CA VAL A 147 -1.39 -7.14 8.31
C VAL A 147 -2.37 -7.11 9.47
N ALA A 148 -2.44 -6.00 10.20
CA ALA A 148 -3.19 -5.96 11.45
C ALA A 148 -3.61 -4.56 11.89
N VAL A 149 -4.55 -4.52 12.81
CA VAL A 149 -4.89 -3.35 13.60
C VAL A 149 -4.86 -3.68 15.08
N ASN A 150 -4.76 -2.63 15.89
CA ASN A 150 -4.74 -2.71 17.34
C ASN A 150 -6.17 -2.81 17.88
N HIS A 151 -6.32 -3.59 18.93
CA HIS A 151 -7.48 -3.57 19.81
C HIS A 151 -7.12 -2.76 21.07
N ARG A 152 -8.13 -2.25 21.80
CA ARG A 152 -7.88 -1.54 23.08
C ARG A 152 -7.10 -2.38 24.09
N ALA A 153 -7.20 -3.71 23.99
CA ALA A 153 -6.54 -4.67 24.87
C ALA A 153 -5.14 -5.11 24.40
N GLY A 154 -4.68 -4.70 23.21
CA GLY A 154 -3.35 -5.10 22.74
C GLY A 154 -3.06 -4.76 21.28
N LYS A 155 -1.77 -4.79 20.94
CA LYS A 155 -1.28 -4.46 19.60
C LYS A 155 -1.40 -5.64 18.65
N ASN A 156 -1.71 -5.35 17.38
CA ASN A 156 -1.76 -6.31 16.28
C ASN A 156 -2.61 -7.58 16.54
N LEU A 157 -3.62 -7.49 17.42
CA LEU A 157 -4.44 -8.64 17.80
C LEU A 157 -5.46 -9.04 16.72
N ILE A 158 -5.82 -8.11 15.84
CA ILE A 158 -6.85 -8.30 14.82
C ILE A 158 -6.17 -8.13 13.47
N GLY A 159 -6.08 -9.20 12.68
CA GLY A 159 -5.31 -9.17 11.45
C GLY A 159 -5.54 -10.36 10.54
N ALA A 160 -4.76 -10.40 9.47
CA ALA A 160 -4.74 -11.48 8.49
C ALA A 160 -3.30 -11.73 8.01
N PHE A 161 -3.08 -12.90 7.40
CA PHE A 161 -1.93 -13.13 6.54
C PHE A 161 -2.34 -12.83 5.09
N TYR A 162 -1.87 -11.72 4.53
CA TYR A 162 -2.21 -11.27 3.19
C TYR A 162 -0.98 -10.67 2.50
N GLN A 163 -0.49 -11.34 1.45
CA GLN A 163 0.70 -10.88 0.74
C GLN A 163 0.34 -9.75 -0.23
N PRO A 164 1.23 -8.76 -0.40
CA PRO A 164 1.08 -7.79 -1.47
C PRO A 164 1.29 -8.45 -2.83
N SER A 165 0.70 -7.86 -3.86
CA SER A 165 0.98 -8.19 -5.27
C SER A 165 2.31 -7.62 -5.74
N VAL A 166 2.73 -6.47 -5.18
CA VAL A 166 4.05 -5.88 -5.40
C VAL A 166 4.41 -4.96 -4.24
N VAL A 167 5.71 -4.86 -3.93
CA VAL A 167 6.28 -3.84 -3.03
C VAL A 167 7.16 -2.90 -3.85
N ILE A 168 6.99 -1.59 -3.67
CA ILE A 168 7.74 -0.55 -4.39
C ILE A 168 8.50 0.30 -3.37
N THR A 169 9.80 0.11 -3.31
CA THR A 169 10.73 0.76 -2.37
C THR A 169 11.52 1.86 -3.09
N ASP A 170 10.98 3.08 -3.06
CA ASP A 170 11.68 4.28 -3.52
C ASP A 170 12.60 4.81 -2.42
N LEU A 171 13.90 4.80 -2.65
CA LEU A 171 14.90 5.23 -1.68
C LEU A 171 14.90 6.75 -1.45
N LYS A 172 14.36 7.57 -2.37
CA LYS A 172 14.32 9.02 -2.20
C LYS A 172 13.42 9.46 -1.05
N VAL A 173 12.45 8.63 -0.66
CA VAL A 173 11.53 8.95 0.45
C VAL A 173 12.24 8.98 1.81
N LEU A 174 13.45 8.42 1.92
CA LEU A 174 14.21 8.40 3.18
C LEU A 174 14.95 9.73 3.45
N ASN A 175 14.90 10.70 2.53
CA ASN A 175 15.60 11.99 2.65
C ASN A 175 14.83 13.05 3.46
N THR A 176 13.68 12.72 4.04
CA THR A 176 12.79 13.64 4.79
C THR A 176 12.32 13.06 6.11
#